data_AF-A0A8S4MYV0-F1
#
_entry.id   AF-A0A8S4MYV0-F1
#
_cell.length_a   1.000
_cell.length_b   1.000
_cell.length_c   1.000
_cell.angle_alpha   90.00
_cell.angle_beta   90.00
_cell.angle_gamma   90.00
#
_symmetry.space_group_name_H-M   'P 1'
#
loop_
_entity.id
_entity.type
_entity.pdbx_description
1 polymer ?
#
loop_
_entity_poly.entity_id
_entity_poly.type
_entity_poly.pdbx_seq_one_letter_code
_entity_poly.pdbx_strand_id
1 'polypeptide(L)'
;MVVGIFGSYNFSILEKPDEAFKKKLNQNPYFPFEETATNLFRLKVRSVKFIFGLVSTFALGLTAIILYATNGIELGETLLYFVIGFLALTSITLYYKEERTLLLDINNSTYEFYRGDRLVYQGHNHNIYIRLKGEKSGSGEMYYNVTLNGFQVDEQMLTSATRSNKEKLRRLGRRLASHLNLNYFDYLDKSRHHVIRHRCPYSSYVSLTNA
;
A
#
# COMPACT_ATOMS: atom_id res chain seq x y z
N MET A 1 4.01 -8.36 -18.34
CA MET A 1 4.05 -9.15 -17.09
C MET A 1 3.22 -8.37 -16.08
N VAL A 2 2.00 -8.83 -15.75
CA VAL A 2 1.10 -8.09 -14.85
C VAL A 2 1.59 -8.32 -13.42
N VAL A 3 2.47 -7.44 -12.96
CA VAL A 3 2.80 -7.29 -11.54
C VAL A 3 1.78 -6.32 -10.96
N GLY A 4 1.01 -6.75 -9.98
CA GLY A 4 0.10 -5.87 -9.26
C GLY A 4 -1.35 -6.23 -9.46
N ILE A 5 -1.89 -6.93 -8.47
CA ILE A 5 -3.31 -6.95 -8.06
C ILE A 5 -3.44 -7.74 -6.74
N PHE A 6 -2.49 -8.64 -6.42
CA PHE A 6 -2.48 -9.44 -5.18
C PHE A 6 -1.44 -9.00 -4.14
N GLY A 7 -0.99 -7.74 -4.18
CA GLY A 7 0.14 -7.24 -3.38
C GLY A 7 -0.07 -7.22 -1.86
N SER A 8 -1.32 -7.15 -1.37
CA SER A 8 -1.61 -7.02 0.07
C SER A 8 -2.22 -8.25 0.74
N TYR A 9 -2.68 -9.23 -0.03
CA TYR A 9 -3.17 -10.51 0.47
C TYR A 9 -2.55 -11.62 -0.36
N ASN A 10 -1.33 -12.02 0.04
CA ASN A 10 -0.74 -13.25 -0.45
C ASN A 10 -1.64 -14.39 0.07
N PHE A 11 -2.39 -15.06 -0.81
CA PHE A 11 -3.06 -16.33 -0.52
C PHE A 11 -2.05 -17.49 -0.35
N SER A 12 -0.84 -17.19 0.15
CA SER A 12 0.03 -18.17 0.77
C SER A 12 -0.49 -18.43 2.19
N ILE A 13 -1.73 -18.93 2.32
CA ILE A 13 -2.37 -19.22 3.60
C ILE A 13 -1.49 -20.14 4.48
N LEU A 14 -0.58 -20.89 3.83
CA LEU A 14 0.29 -21.89 4.45
C LEU A 14 1.75 -21.42 4.63
N GLU A 15 2.23 -20.39 3.93
CA GLU A 15 3.63 -19.94 4.04
C GLU A 15 3.74 -18.83 5.09
N LYS A 16 4.73 -18.94 5.98
CA LYS A 16 4.98 -17.91 6.99
C LYS A 16 5.30 -16.58 6.30
N PRO A 17 4.63 -15.47 6.67
CA PRO A 17 4.76 -14.20 5.97
C PRO A 17 6.18 -13.61 5.97
N ASP A 18 6.98 -13.91 6.99
CA ASP A 18 8.39 -13.53 7.07
C ASP A 18 9.28 -14.29 6.08
N GLU A 19 9.00 -15.57 5.81
CA GLU A 19 9.71 -16.36 4.79
C GLU A 19 9.34 -15.87 3.39
N ALA A 20 8.04 -15.65 3.14
CA ALA A 20 7.55 -15.12 1.87
C ALA A 20 8.17 -13.74 1.56
N PHE A 21 8.27 -12.86 2.56
CA PHE A 21 8.90 -11.56 2.38
C PHE A 21 10.41 -11.68 2.16
N LYS A 22 11.10 -12.55 2.89
CA LYS A 22 12.52 -12.83 2.67
C LYS A 22 12.78 -13.35 1.26
N LYS A 23 11.93 -14.25 0.76
CA LYS A 23 12.00 -14.79 -0.60
C LYS A 23 11.86 -13.68 -1.64
N LYS A 24 10.87 -12.79 -1.48
CA LYS A 24 10.68 -11.62 -2.36
C LYS A 24 11.89 -10.68 -2.34
N LEU A 25 12.44 -10.37 -1.15
CA LEU A 25 13.64 -9.53 -1.03
C LEU A 25 14.92 -10.18 -1.58
N ASN A 26 15.00 -11.51 -1.56
CA ASN A 26 16.13 -12.22 -2.16
C ASN A 26 16.04 -12.25 -3.69
N GLN A 27 14.83 -12.26 -4.26
CA GLN A 27 14.60 -12.17 -5.70
C GLN A 27 14.79 -10.74 -6.23
N ASN A 28 14.20 -9.76 -5.53
CA ASN A 28 14.37 -8.33 -5.81
C ASN A 28 14.74 -7.60 -4.51
N PRO A 29 16.00 -7.14 -4.36
CA PRO A 29 16.45 -6.41 -3.18
C PRO A 29 15.65 -5.14 -2.86
N TYR A 30 14.99 -4.57 -3.87
CA TYR A 30 14.22 -3.32 -3.81
C TYR A 30 12.71 -3.55 -3.77
N PHE A 31 12.23 -4.80 -3.62
CA PHE A 31 10.80 -5.10 -3.58
C PHE A 31 10.07 -4.18 -2.57
N PRO A 32 8.92 -3.57 -2.94
CA PRO A 32 8.11 -3.77 -4.15
C PRO A 32 8.46 -2.84 -5.33
N PHE A 33 9.58 -2.10 -5.28
CA PHE A 33 9.96 -1.15 -6.31
C PHE A 33 10.61 -1.83 -7.52
N GLU A 34 10.38 -1.23 -8.68
CA GLU A 34 11.05 -1.50 -9.94
C GLU A 34 12.03 -0.37 -10.23
N GLU A 35 13.30 -0.71 -10.51
CA GLU A 35 14.30 0.28 -10.90
C GLU A 35 14.05 0.69 -12.36
N THR A 36 13.64 1.94 -12.57
CA THR A 36 13.35 2.48 -13.92
C THR A 36 14.60 3.06 -14.56
N ALA A 37 15.49 3.64 -13.75
CA ALA A 37 16.79 4.16 -14.11
C ALA A 37 17.73 4.02 -12.91
N THR A 38 19.04 4.25 -13.09
CA THR A 38 20.01 4.20 -11.99
C THR A 38 19.56 5.07 -10.83
N ASN A 39 19.33 4.46 -9.65
CA ASN A 39 18.88 5.13 -8.43
C ASN A 39 17.46 5.74 -8.48
N LEU A 40 16.64 5.38 -9.47
CA LEU A 40 15.25 5.80 -9.61
C LEU A 40 14.31 4.60 -9.45
N PHE A 41 13.59 4.57 -8.34
CA PHE A 41 12.73 3.46 -7.95
C PHE A 41 11.26 3.83 -8.13
N ARG A 42 10.53 2.99 -8.84
CA ARG A 42 9.10 3.19 -9.12
C ARG A 42 8.29 2.09 -8.45
N LEU A 43 7.27 2.48 -7.69
CA LEU A 43 6.27 1.59 -7.13
C LEU A 43 4.90 1.94 -7.73
N LYS A 44 4.34 1.03 -8.51
CA LYS A 44 2.97 1.14 -9.03
C LYS A 44 2.02 0.31 -8.19
N VAL A 45 0.99 0.95 -7.65
CA VAL A 45 -0.05 0.30 -6.86
C VAL A 45 -1.41 0.62 -7.42
N ARG A 46 -2.19 -0.43 -7.69
CA ARG A 46 -3.59 -0.30 -8.01
C ARG A 46 -4.44 -0.48 -6.75
N SER A 47 -5.47 0.34 -6.59
CA SER A 47 -6.37 0.22 -5.45
C SER A 47 -7.12 -1.11 -5.50
N VAL A 48 -7.11 -1.87 -4.41
CA VAL A 48 -7.91 -3.11 -4.29
C VAL A 48 -9.41 -2.80 -4.35
N LYS A 49 -9.81 -1.59 -3.93
CA LYS A 49 -11.20 -1.11 -4.03
C LYS A 49 -11.72 -1.09 -5.47
N PHE A 50 -10.83 -0.93 -6.45
CA PHE A 50 -11.19 -1.04 -7.86
C PHE A 50 -11.68 -2.45 -8.23
N ILE A 51 -10.97 -3.48 -7.77
CA ILE A 51 -11.31 -4.88 -8.07
C ILE A 51 -12.59 -5.26 -7.35
N PHE A 52 -12.70 -4.92 -6.06
CA PHE A 52 -13.95 -5.14 -5.33
C PHE A 52 -15.12 -4.43 -6.01
N GLY A 53 -14.94 -3.20 -6.48
CA GLY A 53 -15.94 -2.48 -7.27
C GLY A 53 -16.33 -3.23 -8.55
N LEU A 54 -15.36 -3.72 -9.32
CA LEU A 54 -15.63 -4.52 -10.53
C LEU A 54 -16.39 -5.81 -10.23
N VAL A 55 -15.96 -6.58 -9.23
CA VAL A 55 -16.59 -7.85 -8.83
C VAL A 55 -18.02 -7.59 -8.34
N SER A 56 -18.22 -6.58 -7.49
CA SER A 56 -19.54 -6.20 -7.00
C SER A 56 -20.47 -5.73 -8.11
N THR A 57 -19.97 -4.94 -9.07
CA THR A 57 -20.74 -4.49 -10.24
C THR A 57 -21.17 -5.68 -11.11
N PHE A 58 -20.25 -6.62 -11.35
CA PHE A 58 -20.55 -7.84 -12.09
C PHE A 58 -21.56 -8.74 -11.37
N ALA A 59 -21.39 -8.94 -10.05
CA ALA A 59 -22.30 -9.74 -9.24
C ALA A 59 -23.72 -9.15 -9.18
N LEU A 60 -23.84 -7.82 -9.12
CA LEU A 60 -25.15 -7.15 -9.17
C LEU A 60 -25.83 -7.38 -10.53
N GLY A 61 -25.09 -7.23 -11.62
CA GLY A 61 -25.61 -7.50 -12.97
C GLY A 61 -26.06 -8.95 -13.16
N LEU A 62 -25.27 -9.91 -12.66
CA LEU A 62 -25.63 -11.33 -12.71
C LEU A 62 -26.90 -11.62 -11.90
N THR A 63 -27.02 -11.05 -10.71
CA THR A 63 -28.22 -11.19 -9.87
C THR A 63 -29.45 -10.62 -10.57
N ALA A 64 -29.34 -9.46 -11.23
CA ALA A 64 -30.43 -8.86 -11.98
C ALA A 64 -30.91 -9.75 -13.12
N ILE A 65 -29.98 -10.35 -13.88
CA ILE A 65 -30.30 -11.27 -15.00
C ILE A 65 -31.00 -12.53 -14.49
N ILE A 66 -30.49 -13.14 -13.42
CA ILE A 66 -31.07 -14.36 -12.84
C ILE A 66 -32.50 -14.10 -12.39
N LEU A 67 -32.74 -13.02 -11.65
CA LEU A 67 -34.07 -12.69 -11.16
C LEU A 67 -35.05 -12.37 -12.32
N TYR A 68 -34.58 -11.69 -13.36
CA TYR A 68 -35.39 -11.43 -14.56
C TYR A 68 -35.80 -12.75 -15.24
N ALA A 69 -34.85 -13.68 -15.39
CA ALA A 69 -35.09 -14.97 -16.00
C ALA A 69 -36.02 -15.88 -15.18
N THR A 70 -35.95 -15.84 -13.84
CA THR A 70 -36.74 -16.74 -12.98
C THR A 70 -38.14 -16.19 -12.67
N ASN A 71 -38.26 -14.88 -12.45
CA ASN A 71 -39.45 -14.29 -11.85
C ASN A 71 -40.21 -13.36 -12.81
N GLY A 72 -39.68 -13.09 -14.02
CA GLY A 72 -40.32 -12.18 -14.97
C GLY A 72 -40.66 -10.83 -14.33
N ILE A 73 -39.72 -10.30 -13.53
CA ILE A 73 -39.91 -9.16 -12.60
C ILE A 73 -40.77 -8.06 -13.24
N GLU A 74 -41.80 -7.60 -12.52
CA GLU A 74 -42.60 -6.45 -12.92
C GLU A 74 -41.69 -5.22 -13.11
N LEU A 75 -41.67 -4.71 -14.35
CA LEU A 75 -40.68 -3.82 -14.95
C LEU A 75 -40.46 -2.45 -14.26
N GLY A 76 -41.17 -2.13 -13.19
CA GLY A 76 -41.17 -0.79 -12.59
C GLY A 76 -40.06 -0.57 -11.56
N GLU A 77 -40.41 -0.78 -10.30
CA GLU A 77 -39.61 -0.29 -9.17
C GLU A 77 -38.32 -1.11 -8.96
N THR A 78 -38.38 -2.43 -9.14
CA THR A 78 -37.21 -3.30 -8.96
C THR A 78 -36.13 -3.03 -9.99
N LEU A 79 -36.50 -2.80 -11.26
CA LEU A 79 -35.55 -2.45 -12.31
C LEU A 79 -34.85 -1.12 -12.01
N LEU A 80 -35.59 -0.13 -11.50
CA LEU A 80 -35.03 1.16 -11.12
C LEU A 80 -33.96 1.02 -10.03
N TYR A 81 -34.19 0.22 -8.99
CA TYR A 81 -33.19 -0.03 -7.94
C TYR A 81 -31.91 -0.69 -8.50
N PHE A 82 -32.04 -1.65 -9.41
CA PHE A 82 -30.88 -2.28 -10.06
C PHE A 82 -30.10 -1.28 -10.91
N VAL A 83 -30.79 -0.44 -11.69
CA VAL A 83 -30.15 0.60 -12.52
C VAL A 83 -29.40 1.60 -11.65
N ILE A 84 -30.03 2.13 -10.59
CA ILE A 84 -29.39 3.08 -9.67
C ILE A 84 -28.18 2.42 -8.99
N GLY A 85 -28.33 1.20 -8.47
CA GLY A 85 -27.24 0.45 -7.85
C GLY A 85 -26.07 0.21 -8.79
N PHE A 86 -26.36 -0.16 -10.04
CA PHE A 86 -25.34 -0.40 -11.07
C PHE A 86 -24.58 0.88 -11.43
N LEU A 87 -25.28 2.00 -11.61
CA LEU A 87 -24.67 3.30 -11.89
C LEU A 87 -23.80 3.78 -10.72
N ALA A 88 -24.27 3.63 -9.48
CA ALA A 88 -23.51 4.01 -8.28
C ALA A 88 -22.23 3.17 -8.14
N LEU A 89 -22.33 1.84 -8.25
CA LEU A 89 -21.16 0.95 -8.17
C LEU A 89 -20.16 1.19 -9.30
N THR A 90 -20.65 1.41 -10.52
CA THR A 90 -19.79 1.74 -11.67
C THR A 90 -19.05 3.06 -11.42
N SER A 91 -19.75 4.08 -10.93
CA SER A 91 -19.15 5.40 -10.62
C SER A 91 -18.04 5.28 -9.56
N ILE A 92 -18.30 4.55 -8.48
CA ILE A 92 -17.29 4.27 -7.43
C ILE A 92 -16.11 3.49 -8.02
N THR A 93 -16.37 2.47 -8.86
CA THR A 93 -15.33 1.68 -9.50
C THR A 93 -14.43 2.55 -10.38
N LEU A 94 -15.02 3.42 -11.21
CA LEU A 94 -14.27 4.33 -12.07
C LEU A 94 -13.42 5.32 -11.25
N TYR A 95 -13.89 5.80 -10.10
CA TYR A 95 -13.12 6.67 -9.23
C TYR A 95 -11.82 6.02 -8.71
N TYR A 96 -11.84 4.70 -8.46
CA TYR A 96 -10.67 3.95 -8.01
C TYR A 96 -9.82 3.36 -9.14
N LYS A 97 -10.16 3.63 -10.41
CA LYS A 97 -9.46 3.09 -11.59
C LYS A 97 -8.00 3.53 -11.67
N GLU A 98 -7.72 4.77 -11.30
CA GLU A 98 -6.40 5.38 -11.45
C GLU A 98 -5.34 4.68 -10.59
N GLU A 99 -4.21 4.39 -11.24
CA GLU A 99 -3.04 3.81 -10.59
C GLU A 99 -2.35 4.87 -9.73
N ARG A 100 -1.80 4.45 -8.60
CA ARG A 100 -0.97 5.30 -7.74
C ARG A 100 0.48 4.93 -7.99
N THR A 101 1.28 5.90 -8.37
CA THR A 101 2.70 5.68 -8.64
C THR A 101 3.52 6.49 -7.65
N LEU A 102 4.37 5.81 -6.89
CA LEU A 102 5.38 6.43 -6.07
C LEU A 102 6.71 6.33 -6.81
N LEU A 103 7.32 7.47 -7.11
CA LEU A 103 8.66 7.58 -7.65
C LEU A 103 9.59 8.02 -6.54
N LEU A 104 10.71 7.33 -6.39
CA LEU A 104 11.72 7.62 -5.38
C LEU A 104 13.05 7.82 -6.08
N ASP A 105 13.60 9.02 -5.94
CA ASP A 105 14.89 9.42 -6.48
C ASP A 105 15.91 9.45 -5.33
N ILE A 106 16.86 8.53 -5.36
CA ILE A 106 17.92 8.48 -4.34
C ILE A 106 18.97 9.58 -4.57
N ASN A 107 19.23 9.97 -5.82
CA ASN A 107 20.26 10.96 -6.15
C ASN A 107 19.86 12.34 -5.64
N ASN A 108 18.61 12.74 -5.94
CA ASN A 108 18.07 14.04 -5.51
C ASN A 108 17.48 14.01 -4.10
N SER A 109 17.42 12.84 -3.45
CA SER A 109 16.80 12.66 -2.13
C SER A 109 15.34 13.13 -2.06
N THR A 110 14.60 12.97 -3.16
CA THR A 110 13.20 13.37 -3.31
C THR A 110 12.31 12.21 -3.71
N TYR A 111 11.03 12.30 -3.37
CA TYR A 111 9.99 11.41 -3.85
C TYR A 111 8.85 12.20 -4.48
N GLU A 112 8.18 11.56 -5.41
CA GLU A 112 7.02 12.09 -6.11
C GLU A 112 5.89 11.08 -6.05
N PHE A 113 4.69 11.56 -5.76
CA PHE A 113 3.49 10.74 -5.71
C PHE A 113 2.54 11.18 -6.82
N TYR A 114 2.22 10.24 -7.69
CA TYR A 114 1.34 10.42 -8.83
C TYR A 114 0.05 9.63 -8.66
N ARG A 115 -1.04 10.19 -9.18
CA ARG A 115 -2.33 9.51 -9.35
C ARG A 115 -2.68 9.57 -10.84
N GLY A 116 -2.64 8.41 -11.50
CA GLY A 116 -2.57 8.35 -12.96
C GLY A 116 -1.32 9.08 -13.44
N ASP A 117 -1.51 10.05 -14.33
CA ASP A 117 -0.44 10.89 -14.89
C ASP A 117 -0.29 12.24 -14.15
N ARG A 118 -1.08 12.48 -13.11
CA ARG A 118 -1.07 13.74 -12.34
C ARG A 118 -0.14 13.64 -11.15
N LEU A 119 0.83 14.55 -11.05
CA LEU A 119 1.60 14.77 -9.84
C LEU A 119 0.68 15.31 -8.73
N VAL A 120 0.54 14.56 -7.65
CA VAL A 120 -0.26 14.94 -6.48
C VAL A 120 0.64 15.66 -5.47
N TYR A 121 1.82 15.11 -5.22
CA TYR A 121 2.74 15.64 -4.22
C TYR A 121 4.19 15.34 -4.57
N GLN A 122 5.08 16.26 -4.23
CA GLN A 122 6.53 16.09 -4.29
C GLN A 122 7.14 16.50 -2.96
N GLY A 123 8.04 15.68 -2.41
CA GLY A 123 8.67 15.93 -1.13
C GLY A 123 10.06 15.31 -1.03
N HIS A 124 10.68 15.53 0.14
CA HIS A 124 12.01 15.00 0.46
C HIS A 124 11.92 13.62 1.10
N ASN A 125 12.94 12.77 0.89
CA ASN A 125 12.97 11.39 1.35
C ASN A 125 12.94 11.21 2.88
N HIS A 126 13.12 12.28 3.67
CA HIS A 126 12.93 12.19 5.12
C HIS A 126 11.46 11.93 5.52
N ASN A 127 10.51 12.31 4.67
CA ASN A 127 9.08 12.14 4.90
C ASN A 127 8.54 10.79 4.45
N ILE A 128 9.36 9.96 3.80
CA ILE A 128 9.01 8.59 3.44
C ILE A 128 9.87 7.61 4.24
N TYR A 129 9.24 6.57 4.77
CA TYR A 129 9.89 5.66 5.68
C TYR A 129 9.27 4.27 5.63
N ILE A 130 10.05 3.30 6.08
CA ILE A 130 9.58 1.94 6.34
C ILE A 130 9.34 1.81 7.83
N ARG A 131 8.15 1.35 8.23
CA ARG A 131 7.78 1.15 9.62
C ARG A 131 7.34 -0.29 9.86
N LEU A 132 7.89 -0.90 10.91
CA LEU A 132 7.28 -2.08 11.52
C LEU A 132 6.10 -1.60 12.35
N LYS A 133 4.86 -1.97 12.01
CA LYS A 133 3.71 -1.70 12.88
C LYS A 133 3.40 -2.93 13.71
N GLY A 134 2.87 -2.68 14.91
CA GLY A 134 2.37 -3.68 15.82
C GLY A 134 0.91 -3.35 16.15
N GLU A 135 -0.01 -4.24 15.81
CA GLU A 135 -1.44 -4.07 16.06
C GLU A 135 -1.91 -5.13 17.05
N LYS A 136 -2.71 -4.71 18.03
CA LYS A 136 -3.28 -5.60 19.03
C LYS A 136 -4.61 -6.14 18.51
N SER A 137 -4.73 -7.46 18.42
CA SER A 137 -5.98 -8.12 18.10
C SER A 137 -6.96 -8.06 19.28
N GLY A 138 -8.25 -8.28 19.02
CA GLY A 138 -9.29 -8.38 20.05
C GLY A 138 -9.02 -9.49 21.07
N SER A 139 -8.23 -10.52 20.71
CA SER A 139 -7.75 -11.56 21.62
C SER A 139 -6.58 -11.13 22.53
N GLY A 140 -6.10 -9.89 22.38
CA GLY A 140 -4.95 -9.36 23.12
C GLY A 140 -3.59 -9.69 22.51
N GLU A 141 -3.55 -10.49 21.45
CA GLU A 141 -2.32 -10.88 20.76
C GLU A 141 -1.80 -9.75 19.86
N MET A 142 -0.47 -9.58 19.80
CA MET A 142 0.18 -8.59 18.96
C MET A 142 0.55 -9.18 17.60
N TYR A 143 0.16 -8.50 16.53
CA TYR A 143 0.51 -8.83 15.16
C TYR A 143 1.42 -7.75 14.58
N TYR A 144 2.44 -8.17 13.85
CA TYR A 144 3.44 -7.28 13.27
C TYR A 144 3.44 -7.36 11.75
N ASN A 145 3.56 -6.21 11.09
CA ASN A 145 3.73 -6.10 9.64
C ASN A 145 4.74 -5.00 9.32
N VAL A 146 5.40 -5.10 8.16
CA VAL A 146 6.26 -4.06 7.62
C VAL A 146 5.44 -3.25 6.62
N THR A 147 5.46 -1.94 6.77
CA THR A 147 4.69 -0.99 5.97
C THR A 147 5.61 0.09 5.42
N LEU A 148 5.35 0.51 4.19
CA LEU A 148 5.92 1.73 3.61
C LEU A 148 4.89 2.83 3.79
N ASN A 149 5.30 3.96 4.39
CA ASN A 149 4.41 5.08 4.62
C ASN A 149 5.17 6.40 4.39
N GLY A 150 4.44 7.49 4.19
CA GLY A 150 5.02 8.80 4.10
C GLY A 150 3.99 9.91 4.06
N PHE A 151 4.47 11.16 4.02
CA PHE A 151 3.58 12.32 3.97
C PHE A 151 2.85 12.40 2.63
N GLN A 152 1.51 12.43 2.68
CA GLN A 152 0.63 12.40 1.50
C GLN A 152 0.85 11.20 0.56
N VAL A 153 1.36 10.09 1.09
CA VAL A 153 1.50 8.82 0.39
C VAL A 153 0.57 7.80 1.03
N ASP A 154 -0.14 7.03 0.21
CA ASP A 154 -0.97 5.94 0.70
C ASP A 154 -0.10 4.83 1.29
N GLU A 155 -0.39 4.45 2.53
CA GLU A 155 0.34 3.41 3.22
C GLU A 155 0.27 2.07 2.47
N GLN A 156 1.44 1.47 2.24
CA GLN A 156 1.56 0.18 1.55
C GLN A 156 2.06 -0.88 2.52
N MET A 157 1.22 -1.89 2.76
CA MET A 157 1.58 -3.06 3.54
C MET A 157 2.44 -4.00 2.70
N LEU A 158 3.70 -4.17 3.11
CA LEU A 158 4.69 -4.97 2.37
C LEU A 158 4.64 -6.45 2.75
N THR A 159 4.17 -6.76 3.95
CA THR A 159 4.08 -8.12 4.50
C THR A 159 2.72 -8.35 5.16
N SER A 160 2.19 -9.56 5.06
CA SER A 160 1.03 -9.95 5.87
C SER A 160 1.35 -9.88 7.37
N ALA A 161 0.33 -9.59 8.18
CA ALA A 161 0.47 -9.48 9.63
C ALA A 161 0.84 -10.85 10.25
N THR A 162 1.85 -10.88 11.12
CA THR A 162 2.32 -12.11 11.78
C THR A 162 2.39 -11.97 13.29
N ARG A 163 2.05 -13.03 14.01
CA ARG A 163 2.15 -13.09 15.47
C ARG A 163 3.57 -13.37 15.95
N SER A 164 4.23 -14.34 15.31
CA SER A 164 5.60 -14.76 15.62
C SER A 164 6.57 -14.22 14.58
N ASN A 165 7.80 -13.91 14.98
CA ASN A 165 8.91 -13.44 14.12
C ASN A 165 9.10 -11.92 13.96
N LYS A 166 8.70 -11.12 14.95
CA LYS A 166 8.98 -9.67 15.05
C LYS A 166 10.44 -9.33 14.70
N GLU A 167 11.40 -10.02 15.30
CA GLU A 167 12.83 -9.73 15.10
C GLU A 167 13.27 -9.99 13.65
N LYS A 168 12.73 -11.03 13.01
CA LYS A 168 13.02 -11.33 11.61
C LYS A 168 12.42 -10.25 10.69
N LEU A 169 11.17 -9.85 10.91
CA LEU A 169 10.55 -8.75 10.17
C LEU A 169 11.31 -7.44 10.34
N ARG A 170 11.77 -7.15 11.55
CA ARG A 170 12.62 -5.98 11.83
C ARG A 170 13.91 -6.00 11.01
N ARG A 171 14.62 -7.13 10.98
CA ARG A 171 15.85 -7.27 10.17
C ARG A 171 15.57 -7.09 8.68
N LEU A 172 14.48 -7.68 8.18
CA LEU A 172 14.09 -7.56 6.77
C LEU A 172 13.67 -6.13 6.41
N GLY A 173 12.87 -5.47 7.26
CA GLY A 173 12.48 -4.07 7.07
C GLY A 173 13.68 -3.12 7.10
N ARG A 174 14.64 -3.33 8.02
CA ARG A 174 15.90 -2.56 8.06
C ARG A 174 16.74 -2.79 6.80
N ARG A 175 16.81 -4.03 6.31
CA ARG A 175 17.54 -4.38 5.09
C ARG A 175 16.93 -3.66 3.88
N LEU A 176 15.61 -3.74 3.72
CA LEU A 176 14.90 -3.04 2.64
C LEU A 176 15.10 -1.52 2.73
N ALA A 177 14.94 -0.93 3.92
CA ALA A 177 15.19 0.50 4.12
C ALA A 177 16.64 0.90 3.82
N SER A 178 17.60 -0.01 4.03
CA SER A 178 18.98 0.23 3.67
C SER A 178 19.19 0.24 2.15
N HIS A 179 18.57 -0.70 1.43
CA HIS A 179 18.69 -0.76 -0.03
C HIS A 179 18.04 0.45 -0.71
N LEU A 180 16.90 0.91 -0.20
CA LEU A 180 16.20 2.09 -0.74
C LEU A 180 16.72 3.42 -0.19
N ASN A 181 17.76 3.39 0.65
CA ASN A 181 18.27 4.56 1.37
C ASN A 181 17.14 5.36 2.08
N LEU A 182 16.26 4.69 2.83
CA LEU A 182 15.14 5.30 3.55
C LEU A 182 15.29 5.22 5.06
N ASN A 183 14.51 6.03 5.77
CA ASN A 183 14.36 5.92 7.22
C ASN A 183 13.62 4.62 7.59
N TYR A 184 14.02 4.01 8.70
CA TYR A 184 13.35 2.86 9.30
C TYR A 184 12.88 3.17 10.71
N PHE A 185 11.62 2.87 11.00
CA PHE A 185 11.05 2.98 12.34
C PHE A 185 10.54 1.63 12.84
N ASP A 186 10.86 1.30 14.08
CA ASP A 186 10.35 0.15 14.81
C ASP A 186 8.92 0.41 15.32
N TYR A 187 8.27 -0.63 15.84
CA TYR A 187 6.87 -0.55 16.29
C TYR A 187 6.67 0.37 17.51
N LEU A 188 7.65 0.45 18.40
CA LEU A 188 7.64 1.37 19.55
C LEU A 188 8.15 2.73 19.13
N ASP A 189 7.48 3.80 19.57
CA ASP A 189 7.91 5.16 19.28
C ASP A 189 9.30 5.47 19.85
N LYS A 190 9.61 4.93 21.04
CA LYS A 190 10.95 4.97 21.64
C LYS A 190 11.62 3.60 21.51
N SER A 191 12.29 3.35 20.38
CA SER A 191 13.05 2.12 20.14
C SER A 191 14.50 2.43 19.79
N ARG A 192 15.43 1.63 20.30
CA ARG A 192 16.85 1.67 19.88
C ARG A 192 17.07 1.08 18.48
N HIS A 193 16.02 0.48 17.90
CA HIS A 193 16.07 -0.17 16.59
C HIS A 193 15.67 0.74 15.43
N HIS A 194 15.28 1.99 15.71
CA HIS A 194 15.08 3.02 14.69
C HIS A 194 16.39 3.28 13.95
N VAL A 195 16.30 3.53 12.64
CA VAL A 195 17.44 3.90 11.81
C VAL A 195 17.06 5.15 11.01
N ILE A 196 17.63 6.28 11.39
CA ILE A 196 17.41 7.58 10.76
C ILE A 196 18.60 7.86 9.83
N ARG A 197 18.35 7.90 8.53
CA ARG A 197 19.32 8.26 7.48
C ARG A 197 19.11 9.69 7.01
N HIS A 198 17.85 10.11 6.89
CA HIS A 198 17.44 11.42 6.43
C HIS A 198 16.78 12.20 7.56
N ARG A 199 17.30 13.39 7.86
CA ARG A 199 16.68 14.33 8.80
C ARG A 199 15.94 15.42 8.04
N CYS A 200 14.99 16.06 8.69
CA CYS A 200 14.31 17.22 8.12
C CYS A 200 15.35 18.33 7.86
N PRO A 201 15.52 18.79 6.60
CA PRO A 201 16.52 19.81 6.26
C PRO A 201 16.16 21.19 6.83
N TYR A 202 14.90 21.39 7.25
CA TYR A 202 14.41 22.67 7.77
C TYR A 202 14.47 22.77 9.31
N SER A 203 14.89 21.70 10.00
CA SER A 203 14.89 21.65 11.47
C SER A 203 15.89 22.61 12.13
N SER A 204 16.94 23.04 11.43
CA SER A 204 17.96 23.95 11.96
C SER A 204 17.52 25.41 12.03
N TYR A 205 16.47 25.80 11.29
CA TYR A 205 16.00 27.19 11.26
C TYR A 205 15.13 27.56 12.47
N VAL A 206 14.42 26.60 13.07
CA VAL A 206 13.50 26.87 14.19
C VAL A 206 14.25 27.16 15.50
N SER A 207 15.48 26.66 15.64
CA SER A 207 16.33 26.92 16.81
C SER A 207 17.03 28.27 16.80
N LEU A 208 17.03 29.01 15.68
CA LEU A 208 17.66 30.33 15.57
C LEU A 208 16.67 31.50 15.67
N THR A 209 15.36 31.23 15.56
CA THR A 209 14.32 32.26 15.71
C THR A 209 13.73 32.33 17.12
N ASN A 210 14.11 31.37 17.98
CA ASN A 210 13.66 31.27 19.38
C ASN A 210 14.81 31.44 20.39
N ALA A 211 15.92 32.04 19.97
CA ALA A 211 17.08 32.36 20.81
C ALA A 211 17.27 33.88 20.90
#